data_AF-A0A3S2M0Y4-F1
#
_entry.id   AF-A0A3S2M0Y4-F1
#
_cell.length_a   1.000
_cell.length_b   1.000
_cell.length_c   1.000
_cell.angle_alpha   90.00
_cell.angle_beta   90.00
_cell.angle_gamma   90.00
#
_symmetry.space_group_name_H-M   'P 1'
#
loop_
_entity.id
_entity.type
_entity.pdbx_description
1 polymer ?
#
loop_
_entity_poly.entity_id
_entity_poly.type
_entity_poly.pdbx_seq_one_letter_code
_entity_poly.pdbx_strand_id
1 'polypeptide(L)'
;MLGSSTILPCQTSTSDRLSQITWQKTIKGKDEVFLIMQPTIGLKYSTEKDLRFEFIGNFNDKNGTLKFSNVTLKDEGSYRCIFSLFPSGTQNKVSNLVIFVPPNTSLTAHTPIEGNKEVPLAKCTAGASKPKAEVRWIKGSLEGKVREELNESQHANGTTTTWSTLYGKPEREMNGQSVKCVVSSETMKEEILETNIQVH
;
A
#
# COMPACT_ATOMS: atom_id res chain seq x y z
N MET A 1 3.90 0.85 6.04
CA MET A 1 2.92 1.85 5.57
C MET A 1 3.67 2.93 4.81
N LEU A 2 3.08 3.56 3.81
CA LEU A 2 3.69 4.72 3.16
C LEU A 2 4.06 5.80 4.20
N GLY A 3 5.26 6.35 4.09
CA GLY A 3 5.80 7.34 5.03
C GLY A 3 6.24 6.79 6.39
N SER A 4 6.01 5.51 6.69
CA SER A 4 6.42 4.91 7.97
C SER A 4 7.89 4.48 7.96
N SER A 5 8.38 4.07 9.13
CA SER A 5 9.65 3.34 9.23
C SER A 5 9.41 1.84 9.23
N THR A 6 10.37 1.05 8.77
CA THR A 6 10.35 -0.42 8.80
C THR A 6 11.77 -0.96 8.95
N ILE A 7 11.89 -2.22 9.36
CA ILE A 7 13.17 -2.90 9.58
C ILE A 7 13.23 -4.11 8.67
N LEU A 8 14.34 -4.25 7.94
CA LEU A 8 14.66 -5.44 7.17
C LEU A 8 15.66 -6.28 7.98
N PRO A 9 15.18 -7.28 8.75
CA PRO A 9 16.04 -8.09 9.60
C PRO A 9 16.96 -8.94 8.72
N CYS A 10 18.26 -8.91 9.05
CA CYS A 10 19.21 -9.78 8.42
C CYS A 10 20.25 -10.24 9.43
N GLN A 11 20.23 -11.52 9.77
CA GLN A 11 21.19 -12.10 10.71
C GLN A 11 21.47 -13.56 10.33
N THR A 12 22.70 -14.02 10.58
CA THR A 12 23.10 -15.43 10.45
C THR A 12 23.73 -15.93 11.76
N SER A 13 23.52 -17.21 12.07
CA SER A 13 24.03 -17.86 13.29
C SER A 13 25.22 -18.79 13.01
N THR A 14 25.82 -18.70 11.82
CA THR A 14 27.02 -19.48 11.46
C THR A 14 28.19 -19.17 12.41
N SER A 15 29.09 -20.13 12.63
CA SER A 15 30.37 -19.93 13.32
C SER A 15 31.45 -19.35 12.40
N ASP A 16 31.26 -19.38 11.08
CA ASP A 16 32.25 -18.94 10.08
C ASP A 16 32.66 -17.48 10.23
N ARG A 17 33.89 -17.16 9.82
CA ARG A 17 34.39 -15.78 9.87
C ARG A 17 33.68 -14.93 8.82
N LEU A 18 33.00 -13.89 9.26
CA LEU A 18 32.38 -12.90 8.39
C LEU A 18 33.43 -11.91 7.85
N SER A 19 33.49 -11.75 6.54
CA SER A 19 34.37 -10.78 5.87
C SER A 19 33.62 -9.53 5.42
N GLN A 20 32.36 -9.68 5.00
CA GLN A 20 31.56 -8.59 4.45
C GLN A 20 30.06 -8.90 4.54
N ILE A 21 29.25 -7.86 4.75
CA ILE A 21 27.81 -7.88 4.51
C ILE A 21 27.50 -7.00 3.31
N THR A 22 26.73 -7.53 2.36
CA THR A 22 26.31 -6.80 1.16
C THR A 22 24.80 -6.84 1.03
N TRP A 23 24.18 -5.68 0.91
CA TRP A 23 22.79 -5.55 0.55
C TRP A 23 22.66 -5.24 -0.94
N GLN A 24 21.79 -5.99 -1.59
CA GLN A 24 21.38 -5.80 -2.97
C GLN A 24 19.88 -5.53 -3.03
N LYS A 25 19.47 -4.71 -4.00
CA LYS A 25 18.07 -4.52 -4.38
C LYS A 25 17.89 -5.03 -5.80
N THR A 26 16.86 -5.85 -6.02
CA THR A 26 16.49 -6.26 -7.37
C THR A 26 15.69 -5.16 -8.04
N ILE A 27 16.24 -4.58 -9.10
CA ILE A 27 15.63 -3.52 -9.91
C ILE A 27 15.50 -4.04 -11.34
N LYS A 28 14.27 -4.14 -11.86
CA LYS A 28 13.99 -4.62 -13.24
C LYS A 28 14.68 -5.96 -13.57
N GLY A 29 14.72 -6.88 -12.60
CA GLY A 29 15.32 -8.21 -12.75
C GLY A 29 16.85 -8.24 -12.65
N LYS A 30 17.52 -7.12 -12.31
CA LYS A 30 18.94 -7.07 -12.03
C LYS A 30 19.20 -6.77 -10.55
N ASP A 31 20.13 -7.50 -9.96
CA ASP A 31 20.56 -7.27 -8.58
C ASP A 31 21.61 -6.17 -8.55
N GLU A 32 21.23 -5.01 -8.03
CA GLU A 32 22.14 -3.87 -7.86
C GLU A 32 22.61 -3.81 -6.42
N VAL A 33 23.92 -3.66 -6.22
CA VAL A 33 24.49 -3.49 -4.88
C VAL A 33 24.05 -2.13 -4.36
N PHE A 34 23.39 -2.13 -3.22
CA PHE A 34 22.84 -0.94 -2.59
C PHE A 34 23.75 -0.45 -1.45
N LEU A 35 24.24 -1.37 -0.62
CA LEU A 35 25.05 -1.05 0.56
C LEU A 35 26.03 -2.18 0.86
N ILE A 36 27.24 -1.83 1.27
CA ILE A 36 28.28 -2.75 1.71
C ILE A 36 28.73 -2.34 3.10
N MET A 37 28.94 -3.31 3.99
CA MET A 37 29.58 -3.09 5.26
C MET A 37 30.72 -4.09 5.47
N GLN A 38 31.90 -3.53 5.76
CA GLN A 38 33.15 -4.23 5.97
C GLN A 38 33.75 -3.80 7.31
N PRO A 39 34.47 -4.69 8.02
CA PRO A 39 34.94 -4.41 9.38
C PRO A 39 36.00 -3.30 9.44
N THR A 40 36.90 -3.21 8.45
CA THR A 40 38.00 -2.24 8.43
C THR A 40 37.62 -0.92 7.78
N ILE A 41 36.72 -0.96 6.81
CA ILE A 41 36.35 0.17 5.95
C ILE A 41 35.06 0.84 6.43
N GLY A 42 34.20 0.09 7.13
CA GLY A 42 32.88 0.54 7.54
C GLY A 42 31.84 0.46 6.42
N LEU A 43 30.84 1.34 6.49
CA LEU A 43 29.72 1.40 5.56
C LEU A 43 30.09 2.12 4.26
N LYS A 44 29.76 1.49 3.14
CA LYS A 44 29.87 2.05 1.78
C LYS A 44 28.53 1.95 1.08
N TYR A 45 28.12 3.05 0.46
CA TYR A 45 26.90 3.13 -0.35
C TYR A 45 27.32 3.12 -1.82
N SER A 46 26.65 2.31 -2.64
CA SER A 46 26.95 2.26 -4.08
C SER A 46 26.35 3.43 -4.84
N THR A 47 25.23 3.97 -4.34
CA THR A 47 24.57 5.18 -4.84
C THR A 47 24.83 6.34 -3.89
N GLU A 48 24.32 7.53 -4.23
CA GLU A 48 24.26 8.62 -3.27
C GLU A 48 23.64 8.14 -1.96
N LYS A 49 24.21 8.64 -0.85
CA LYS A 49 23.82 8.23 0.49
C LYS A 49 22.39 8.70 0.76
N ASP A 50 21.45 7.78 0.68
CA ASP A 50 20.09 8.02 1.14
C ASP A 50 20.04 7.87 2.67
N LEU A 51 19.93 9.00 3.35
CA LEU A 51 19.90 9.09 4.81
C LEU A 51 18.69 8.40 5.45
N ARG A 52 17.68 8.02 4.66
CA ARG A 52 16.54 7.22 5.12
C ARG A 52 16.93 5.78 5.47
N PHE A 53 18.06 5.30 4.95
CA PHE A 53 18.52 3.94 5.15
C PHE A 53 19.68 3.89 6.15
N GLU A 54 19.38 3.33 7.30
CA GLU A 54 20.28 3.27 8.45
C GLU A 54 20.69 1.82 8.71
N PHE A 55 22.00 1.57 8.81
CA PHE A 55 22.50 0.30 9.28
C PHE A 55 22.44 0.26 10.80
N ILE A 56 21.56 -0.59 11.34
CA ILE A 56 21.34 -0.74 12.79
C ILE A 56 21.83 -2.10 13.32
N GLY A 57 22.44 -2.89 12.44
CA GLY A 57 23.02 -4.18 12.81
C GLY A 57 24.35 -4.05 13.57
N ASN A 58 24.92 -5.20 13.91
CA ASN A 58 26.25 -5.31 14.49
C ASN A 58 27.03 -6.37 13.70
N PHE A 59 28.14 -5.97 13.09
CA PHE A 59 28.98 -6.88 12.30
C PHE A 59 29.51 -8.05 13.13
N ASN A 60 29.91 -7.80 14.38
CA ASN A 60 30.47 -8.82 15.27
C ASN A 60 29.42 -9.89 15.60
N ASP A 61 28.15 -9.51 15.66
CA ASP A 61 27.01 -10.41 15.90
C ASP A 61 26.47 -11.02 14.60
N LYS A 62 27.17 -10.81 13.48
CA LYS A 62 26.75 -11.22 12.12
C LYS A 62 25.33 -10.75 11.80
N ASN A 63 25.02 -9.55 12.28
CA ASN A 63 23.74 -8.89 12.12
C ASN A 63 23.90 -7.73 11.13
N GLY A 64 23.31 -7.90 9.95
CA GLY A 64 23.27 -6.95 8.85
C GLY A 64 21.99 -6.14 8.76
N THR A 65 21.18 -6.06 9.83
CA THR A 65 19.84 -5.46 9.80
C THR A 65 19.86 -3.99 9.38
N LEU A 66 18.91 -3.63 8.50
CA LEU A 66 18.70 -2.25 8.03
C LEU A 66 17.38 -1.70 8.52
N LYS A 67 17.37 -0.40 8.84
CA LYS A 67 16.17 0.37 9.10
C LYS A 67 15.93 1.34 7.95
N PHE A 68 14.70 1.34 7.46
CA PHE A 68 14.20 2.19 6.40
C PHE A 68 13.26 3.20 7.06
N SER A 69 13.52 4.49 6.90
CA SER A 69 12.68 5.56 7.44
C SER A 69 11.95 6.28 6.30
N ASN A 70 10.71 6.74 6.54
CA ASN A 70 9.92 7.44 5.54
C ASN A 70 9.86 6.70 4.18
N VAL A 71 9.35 5.47 4.21
CA VAL A 71 9.29 4.61 3.01
C VAL A 71 8.35 5.17 1.96
N THR A 72 8.73 5.00 0.70
CA THR A 72 7.99 5.44 -0.48
C THR A 72 7.62 4.25 -1.37
N LEU A 73 6.67 4.44 -2.29
CA LEU A 73 6.29 3.41 -3.27
C LEU A 73 7.47 2.92 -4.14
N LYS A 74 8.52 3.73 -4.31
CA LYS A 74 9.73 3.36 -5.07
C LYS A 74 10.66 2.43 -4.30
N ASP A 75 10.54 2.40 -2.97
CA ASP A 75 11.35 1.55 -2.12
C ASP A 75 10.84 0.10 -2.13
N GLU A 76 9.62 -0.13 -2.61
CA GLU A 76 9.08 -1.48 -2.82
C GLU A 76 10.01 -2.34 -3.69
N GLY A 77 10.19 -3.60 -3.29
CA GLY A 77 11.01 -4.54 -4.03
C GLY A 77 11.60 -5.65 -3.16
N SER A 78 12.42 -6.48 -3.81
CA SER A 78 13.14 -7.56 -3.16
C SER A 78 14.55 -7.11 -2.77
N TYR A 79 14.88 -7.26 -1.49
CA TYR A 79 16.17 -6.90 -0.93
C TYR A 79 16.88 -8.18 -0.48
N ARG A 80 18.11 -8.36 -0.95
CA ARG A 80 18.94 -9.51 -0.62
C ARG A 80 20.11 -9.06 0.23
N CYS A 81 20.21 -9.64 1.42
CA CYS A 81 21.33 -9.47 2.31
C CYS A 81 22.27 -10.67 2.16
N ILE A 82 23.53 -10.42 1.86
CA ILE A 82 24.54 -11.43 1.55
C ILE A 82 25.67 -11.34 2.58
N PHE A 83 25.96 -12.45 3.23
CA PHE A 83 27.08 -12.63 4.13
C PHE A 83 28.20 -13.34 3.36
N SER A 84 29.33 -12.67 3.19
CA SER A 84 30.57 -13.29 2.70
C SER A 84 31.30 -13.91 3.89
N LEU A 85 31.39 -15.23 3.90
CA LEU A 85 31.89 -16.04 4.99
C LEU A 85 33.11 -16.84 4.53
N PHE A 86 34.07 -17.03 5.43
CA PHE A 86 35.21 -17.92 5.20
C PHE A 86 35.22 -19.04 6.26
N PRO A 87 35.37 -20.31 5.85
CA PRO A 87 35.63 -20.81 4.49
C PRO A 87 34.37 -21.13 3.65
N SER A 88 33.18 -21.10 4.26
CA SER A 88 31.94 -21.64 3.68
C SER A 88 31.35 -20.88 2.48
N GLY A 89 31.98 -19.79 2.03
CA GLY A 89 31.52 -19.02 0.87
C GLY A 89 30.44 -18.00 1.24
N THR A 90 29.33 -17.96 0.52
CA THR A 90 28.29 -16.92 0.71
C THR A 90 26.98 -17.52 1.18
N GLN A 91 26.38 -16.89 2.19
CA GLN A 91 24.99 -17.12 2.59
C GLN A 91 24.17 -15.87 2.32
N ASN A 92 22.87 -16.02 2.04
CA ASN A 92 22.01 -14.86 1.85
C ASN A 92 20.62 -15.05 2.47
N LYS A 93 19.97 -13.93 2.73
CA LYS A 93 18.57 -13.83 3.13
C LYS A 93 17.88 -12.82 2.23
N VAL A 94 16.63 -13.12 1.88
CA VAL A 94 15.81 -12.26 1.04
C VAL A 94 14.66 -11.69 1.88
N SER A 95 14.40 -10.40 1.74
CA SER A 95 13.28 -9.70 2.36
C SER A 95 12.53 -8.92 1.28
N ASN A 96 11.21 -9.14 1.20
CA ASN A 96 10.35 -8.42 0.27
C ASN A 96 9.70 -7.26 1.01
N LEU A 97 10.04 -6.04 0.62
CA LEU A 97 9.41 -4.84 1.16
C LEU A 97 8.17 -4.54 0.33
N VAL A 98 6.99 -4.65 0.93
CA VAL A 98 5.70 -4.29 0.32
C VAL A 98 5.16 -3.03 0.99
N ILE A 99 4.69 -2.07 0.20
CA ILE A 99 4.19 -0.79 0.71
C ILE A 99 2.66 -0.76 0.67
N PHE A 100 2.10 -0.46 1.83
CA PHE A 100 0.67 -0.32 2.08
C PHE A 100 0.27 1.17 2.11
N VAL A 101 -0.80 1.52 1.40
CA VAL A 101 -1.38 2.87 1.31
C VAL A 101 -2.88 2.79 1.65
N PRO A 102 -3.33 3.45 2.73
CA PRO A 102 -4.74 3.50 3.06
C PRO A 102 -5.54 4.31 2.03
N PRO A 103 -6.81 3.94 1.77
CA PRO A 103 -7.66 4.68 0.85
C PRO A 103 -8.00 6.06 1.41
N ASN A 104 -8.04 7.07 0.53
CA ASN A 104 -8.71 8.34 0.83
C ASN A 104 -10.18 8.21 0.45
N THR A 105 -11.05 8.10 1.45
CA THR A 105 -12.48 7.85 1.25
C THR A 105 -13.24 9.16 1.03
N SER A 106 -14.26 9.11 0.17
CA SER A 106 -15.15 10.24 -0.06
C SER A 106 -16.52 9.77 -0.52
N LEU A 107 -17.56 10.49 -0.10
CA LEU A 107 -18.95 10.25 -0.47
C LEU A 107 -19.55 11.54 -1.02
N THR A 108 -20.06 11.48 -2.24
CA THR A 108 -20.69 12.61 -2.94
C THR A 108 -22.13 12.25 -3.26
N ALA A 109 -23.08 13.00 -2.68
CA ALA A 109 -24.49 12.89 -3.03
C ALA A 109 -24.84 13.83 -4.19
N HIS A 110 -25.73 13.39 -5.07
CA HIS A 110 -26.30 14.18 -6.15
C HIS A 110 -27.76 14.50 -5.81
N THR A 111 -28.25 15.63 -6.31
CA THR A 111 -29.62 16.11 -6.11
C THR A 111 -30.36 16.11 -7.46
N PRO A 112 -30.76 14.94 -7.98
CA PRO A 112 -31.50 14.88 -9.23
C PRO A 112 -32.91 15.45 -9.09
N ILE A 113 -33.44 15.92 -10.21
CA ILE A 113 -34.85 16.30 -10.35
C ILE A 113 -35.66 15.04 -10.63
N GLU A 114 -36.87 14.96 -10.09
CA GLU A 114 -37.83 13.87 -10.33
C GLU A 114 -37.99 13.58 -11.83
N GLY A 115 -37.93 12.29 -12.20
CA GLY A 115 -37.97 11.91 -13.60
C GLY A 115 -37.81 10.42 -13.87
N ASN A 116 -38.11 10.01 -15.11
CA ASN A 116 -38.13 8.60 -15.51
C ASN A 116 -36.77 8.07 -16.01
N LYS A 117 -35.75 8.93 -16.07
CA LYS A 117 -34.40 8.55 -16.51
C LYS A 117 -33.58 8.13 -15.31
N GLU A 118 -32.77 7.09 -15.51
CA GLU A 118 -31.80 6.67 -14.53
C GLU A 118 -30.64 7.68 -14.48
N VAL A 119 -30.35 8.19 -13.29
CA VAL A 119 -29.34 9.23 -13.04
C VAL A 119 -28.49 8.86 -11.82
N PRO A 120 -27.25 9.37 -11.70
CA PRO A 120 -26.44 9.14 -10.51
C PRO A 120 -27.09 9.80 -9.29
N LEU A 121 -27.18 9.05 -8.19
CA LEU A 121 -27.76 9.49 -6.91
C LEU A 121 -26.67 9.76 -5.87
N ALA A 122 -25.68 8.88 -5.80
CA ALA A 122 -24.55 9.02 -4.89
C ALA A 122 -23.33 8.31 -5.48
N LYS A 123 -22.14 8.82 -5.17
CA LYS A 123 -20.86 8.23 -5.57
C LYS A 123 -19.98 8.10 -4.35
N CYS A 124 -19.49 6.89 -4.10
CA CYS A 124 -18.53 6.62 -3.06
C CYS A 124 -17.19 6.25 -3.70
N THR A 125 -16.10 6.84 -3.23
CA THR A 125 -14.77 6.68 -3.82
C THR A 125 -13.76 6.33 -2.74
N ALA A 126 -13.00 5.25 -2.95
CA ALA A 126 -11.82 4.86 -2.21
C ALA A 126 -10.58 5.17 -3.06
N GLY A 127 -9.95 6.31 -2.79
CA GLY A 127 -8.88 6.88 -3.60
C GLY A 127 -7.48 6.36 -3.26
N ALA A 128 -6.68 6.12 -4.31
CA ALA A 128 -5.25 5.85 -4.25
C ALA A 128 -4.79 4.83 -3.18
N SER A 129 -5.53 3.74 -3.02
CA SER A 129 -5.21 2.69 -2.05
C SER A 129 -4.22 1.66 -2.59
N LYS A 130 -3.50 1.00 -1.69
CA LYS A 130 -2.67 -0.16 -2.01
C LYS A 130 -2.58 -1.11 -0.79
N PRO A 131 -3.07 -2.36 -0.87
CA PRO A 131 -3.81 -2.96 -1.99
C PRO A 131 -5.13 -2.26 -2.33
N LYS A 132 -5.78 -2.72 -3.40
CA LYS A 132 -7.09 -2.19 -3.83
C LYS A 132 -8.10 -2.30 -2.70
N ALA A 133 -8.79 -1.20 -2.40
CA ALA A 133 -9.89 -1.15 -1.45
C ALA A 133 -11.20 -1.61 -2.10
N GLU A 134 -12.06 -2.24 -1.31
CA GLU A 134 -13.40 -2.63 -1.70
C GLU A 134 -14.41 -1.55 -1.32
N VAL A 135 -15.44 -1.39 -2.15
CA VAL A 135 -16.51 -0.40 -1.96
C VAL A 135 -17.83 -1.12 -2.12
N ARG A 136 -18.69 -1.03 -1.09
CA ARG A 136 -20.01 -1.69 -1.08
C ARG A 136 -21.08 -0.73 -0.56
N TRP A 137 -22.30 -0.87 -1.06
CA TRP A 137 -23.44 -0.11 -0.54
C TRP A 137 -24.32 -0.93 0.40
N ILE A 138 -24.94 -0.23 1.35
CA ILE A 138 -26.09 -0.67 2.13
C ILE A 138 -27.23 0.28 1.76
N LYS A 139 -28.18 -0.23 0.97
CA LYS A 139 -29.24 0.58 0.33
C LYS A 139 -30.53 0.66 1.13
N GLY A 140 -30.71 -0.22 2.12
CA GLY A 140 -31.89 -0.23 2.99
C GLY A 140 -33.19 -0.39 2.21
N SER A 141 -34.09 0.59 2.31
CA SER A 141 -35.37 0.64 1.59
C SER A 141 -35.24 0.77 0.07
N LEU A 142 -34.05 1.14 -0.43
CA LEU A 142 -33.75 1.29 -1.85
C LEU A 142 -33.20 0.00 -2.48
N GLU A 143 -33.14 -1.11 -1.73
CA GLU A 143 -32.74 -2.41 -2.26
C GLU A 143 -33.63 -2.81 -3.46
N GLY A 144 -33.01 -3.16 -4.59
CA GLY A 144 -33.72 -3.47 -5.84
C GLY A 144 -34.28 -2.27 -6.61
N LYS A 145 -34.33 -1.06 -6.02
CA LYS A 145 -34.74 0.19 -6.70
C LYS A 145 -33.56 0.94 -7.35
N VAL A 146 -32.34 0.68 -6.88
CA VAL A 146 -31.12 1.33 -7.38
C VAL A 146 -30.11 0.30 -7.90
N ARG A 147 -29.36 0.70 -8.92
CA ARG A 147 -28.27 -0.07 -9.52
C ARG A 147 -26.93 0.45 -9.02
N GLU A 148 -26.03 -0.47 -8.73
CA GLU A 148 -24.64 -0.16 -8.38
C GLU A 148 -23.76 -0.30 -9.61
N GLU A 149 -22.86 0.66 -9.79
CA GLU A 149 -21.85 0.62 -10.83
C GLU A 149 -20.46 0.78 -10.21
N LEU A 150 -19.77 -0.34 -10.07
CA LEU A 150 -18.40 -0.40 -9.57
C LEU A 150 -17.41 -0.16 -10.69
N ASN A 151 -16.52 0.79 -10.49
CA ASN A 151 -15.46 1.16 -11.42
C ASN A 151 -14.13 1.26 -10.68
N GLU A 152 -13.04 1.05 -11.41
CA GLU A 152 -11.69 1.17 -10.86
C GLU A 152 -10.73 1.77 -11.88
N SER A 153 -9.66 2.39 -11.36
CA SER A 153 -8.55 2.88 -12.16
C SER A 153 -7.24 2.62 -11.43
N GLN A 154 -6.24 2.15 -12.18
CA GLN A 154 -4.90 1.92 -11.67
C GLN A 154 -4.00 3.11 -12.02
N HIS A 155 -3.27 3.61 -11.03
CA HIS A 155 -2.33 4.72 -11.18
C HIS A 155 -0.94 4.22 -11.56
N ALA A 156 -0.16 5.06 -12.25
CA ALA A 156 1.22 4.73 -12.62
C ALA A 156 2.15 4.48 -11.43
N ASN A 157 1.79 4.98 -10.24
CA ASN A 157 2.52 4.73 -8.99
C ASN A 157 2.17 3.36 -8.34
N GLY A 158 1.28 2.57 -8.95
CA GLY A 158 0.86 1.26 -8.46
C GLY A 158 -0.26 1.28 -7.42
N THR A 159 -0.83 2.44 -7.10
CA THR A 159 -2.07 2.54 -6.29
C THR A 159 -3.31 2.38 -7.17
N THR A 160 -4.44 2.03 -6.56
CA THR A 160 -5.72 1.87 -7.26
C THR A 160 -6.76 2.79 -6.65
N THR A 161 -7.62 3.37 -7.48
CA THR A 161 -8.82 4.09 -7.03
C THR A 161 -10.04 3.31 -7.45
N THR A 162 -10.84 2.89 -6.48
CA THR A 162 -12.10 2.18 -6.68
C THR A 162 -13.24 3.14 -6.34
N TRP A 163 -14.28 3.20 -7.16
CA TRP A 163 -15.49 3.95 -6.82
C TRP A 163 -16.73 3.19 -7.23
N SER A 164 -17.80 3.37 -6.47
CA SER A 164 -19.11 2.84 -6.80
C SER A 164 -20.11 3.99 -6.87
N THR A 165 -20.85 4.05 -7.97
CA THR A 165 -21.92 5.03 -8.16
C THR A 165 -23.27 4.31 -8.07
N LEU A 166 -24.16 4.84 -7.23
CA LEU A 166 -25.56 4.45 -7.20
C LEU A 166 -26.31 5.20 -8.29
N TYR A 167 -27.00 4.44 -9.13
CA TYR A 167 -27.89 4.93 -10.17
C TYR A 167 -29.33 4.53 -9.85
N GLY A 168 -30.28 5.41 -10.14
CA GLY A 168 -31.69 5.10 -9.97
C GLY A 168 -32.57 6.11 -10.68
N LYS A 169 -33.85 5.78 -10.82
CA LYS A 169 -34.86 6.72 -11.30
C LYS A 169 -35.29 7.59 -10.11
N PRO A 170 -35.12 8.91 -10.16
CA PRO A 170 -35.41 9.78 -9.03
C PRO A 170 -36.93 9.85 -8.81
N GLU A 171 -37.40 9.17 -7.77
CA GLU A 171 -38.80 9.13 -7.32
C GLU A 171 -38.94 9.87 -5.98
N ARG A 172 -40.11 10.48 -5.73
CA ARG A 172 -40.38 11.16 -4.43
C ARG A 172 -40.22 10.25 -3.22
N GLU A 173 -40.53 8.97 -3.36
CA GLU A 173 -40.38 7.96 -2.30
C GLU A 173 -38.92 7.75 -1.86
N MET A 174 -37.97 8.08 -2.74
CA MET A 174 -36.54 7.97 -2.46
C MET A 174 -36.00 9.18 -1.70
N ASN A 175 -36.72 10.29 -1.69
CA ASN A 175 -36.30 11.50 -1.00
C ASN A 175 -36.20 11.27 0.52
N GLY A 176 -35.06 11.58 1.10
CA GLY A 176 -34.76 11.36 2.52
C GLY A 176 -34.36 9.93 2.89
N GLN A 177 -34.35 8.98 1.96
CA GLN A 177 -33.88 7.61 2.23
C GLN A 177 -32.36 7.58 2.43
N SER A 178 -31.90 6.94 3.51
CA SER A 178 -30.48 6.81 3.82
C SER A 178 -29.82 5.68 3.04
N VAL A 179 -28.63 5.96 2.53
CA VAL A 179 -27.71 4.96 1.95
C VAL A 179 -26.36 5.06 2.63
N LYS A 180 -25.73 3.91 2.86
CA LYS A 180 -24.40 3.84 3.47
C LYS A 180 -23.42 3.20 2.51
N CYS A 181 -22.31 3.87 2.28
CA CYS A 181 -21.15 3.28 1.63
C CYS A 181 -20.23 2.68 2.68
N VAL A 182 -19.81 1.45 2.48
CA VAL A 182 -18.82 0.74 3.28
C VAL A 182 -17.56 0.59 2.45
N VAL A 183 -16.46 1.15 2.94
CA VAL A 183 -15.13 1.01 2.34
C VAL A 183 -14.26 0.13 3.23
N SER A 184 -13.62 -0.89 2.66
CA SER A 184 -12.74 -1.80 3.40
C SER A 184 -11.42 -2.03 2.66
N SER A 185 -10.33 -2.23 3.41
CA SER A 185 -9.02 -2.59 2.86
C SER A 185 -8.17 -3.34 3.89
N GLU A 186 -7.08 -3.99 3.47
CA GLU A 186 -6.13 -4.60 4.40
C GLU A 186 -5.46 -3.59 5.35
N THR A 187 -5.47 -2.32 4.98
CA THR A 187 -4.75 -1.24 5.66
C THR A 187 -5.62 -0.42 6.60
N MET A 188 -6.93 -0.65 6.59
CA MET A 188 -7.91 0.16 7.30
C MET A 188 -9.09 -0.72 7.72
N LYS A 189 -9.59 -0.53 8.95
CA LYS A 189 -10.87 -1.12 9.34
C LYS A 189 -12.00 -0.59 8.44
N GLU A 190 -13.10 -1.32 8.35
CA GLU A 190 -14.25 -0.87 7.58
C GLU A 190 -14.68 0.54 8.01
N GLU A 191 -14.78 1.44 7.04
CA GLU A 191 -15.28 2.79 7.22
C GLU A 191 -16.67 2.89 6.59
N ILE A 192 -17.60 3.50 7.32
CA ILE A 192 -18.98 3.66 6.87
C ILE A 192 -19.26 5.15 6.66
N LEU A 193 -19.53 5.53 5.41
CA LEU A 193 -19.96 6.87 5.02
C LEU A 193 -21.47 6.85 4.75
N GLU A 194 -22.22 7.79 5.29
CA GLU A 194 -23.69 7.81 5.19
C GLU A 194 -24.18 9.11 4.55
N THR A 195 -25.18 9.00 3.68
CA THR A 195 -25.90 10.15 3.10
C THR A 195 -27.36 9.82 2.86
N ASN A 196 -28.20 10.86 2.82
CA ASN A 196 -29.59 10.73 2.40
C ASN A 196 -29.72 11.09 0.92
N ILE A 197 -30.51 10.32 0.17
CA ILE A 197 -30.88 10.68 -1.20
C ILE A 197 -31.79 11.91 -1.15
N GLN A 198 -31.53 12.89 -1.99
CA GLN A 198 -32.33 14.12 -2.09
C GLN A 198 -32.86 14.22 -3.52
N VAL A 199 -34.19 14.26 -3.68
CA VAL A 199 -34.85 14.38 -4.98
C VAL A 199 -35.68 15.66 -4.98
N HIS A 200 -35.55 16.48 -6.02
CA HIS A 200 -36.27 17.75 -6.17
C HIS A 200 -37.37 17.71 -7.23
#